data_AF-A0A6A5UZL3-F1
#
_entry.id   AF-A0A6A5UZL3-F1
#
_cell.length_a   1.000
_cell.length_b   1.000
_cell.length_c   1.000
_cell.angle_alpha   90.00
_cell.angle_beta   90.00
_cell.angle_gamma   90.00
#
_symmetry.space_group_name_H-M   'P 1'
#
loop_
_entity.id
_entity.type
_entity.pdbx_description
1 polymer ?
#
loop_
_entity_poly.entity_id
_entity_poly.type
_entity_poly.pdbx_seq_one_letter_code
_entity_poly.pdbx_strand_id
1 'polypeptide(L)' 'MEKLRRFKVVHWTDKLAVENDPSLTTAQIMLYNHDLKPVERARRQWGAWNFVGFWIGTLHLTICGPGTPKS' A
#
# COMPACT_ATOMS: atom_id res chain seq x y z
N MET A 1 -21.42 20.05 30.02
CA MET A 1 -21.32 18.68 29.45
C MET A 1 -20.40 18.58 28.21
N GLU A 2 -20.30 19.59 27.35
CA GLU A 2 -19.47 19.53 26.14
C GLU A 2 -17.96 19.41 26.36
N LYS A 3 -17.43 20.06 27.41
CA LYS A 3 -15.99 19.97 27.75
C LYS A 3 -15.60 18.53 28.10
N LEU A 4 -16.40 17.85 28.92
CA LEU A 4 -16.18 16.44 29.31
C LEU A 4 -16.25 15.49 28.11
N ARG A 5 -17.15 15.75 27.15
CA ARG A 5 -17.24 14.98 25.90
C ARG A 5 -15.99 15.13 25.06
N ARG A 6 -15.45 16.35 24.93
CA ARG A 6 -14.20 16.59 24.21
C ARG A 6 -13.01 15.86 24.83
N PHE A 7 -12.86 15.89 26.16
CA PHE A 7 -11.77 15.18 26.83
C PHE A 7 -11.84 13.66 26.63
N LYS A 8 -13.04 13.08 26.68
CA LYS A 8 -13.21 11.65 26.36
C LYS A 8 -12.88 11.35 24.90
N VAL A 9 -13.33 12.17 23.95
CA VAL A 9 -13.03 11.95 22.52
C VAL A 9 -11.53 11.98 22.28
N VAL A 10 -10.81 13.01 22.76
CA VAL A 10 -9.35 13.11 22.56
C VAL A 10 -8.61 11.90 23.15
N HIS A 11 -8.99 11.45 24.35
CA HIS A 11 -8.36 10.29 24.98
C HIS A 11 -8.54 8.98 24.20
N TRP A 12 -9.70 8.78 23.60
CA TRP A 12 -9.94 7.59 22.76
C TRP A 12 -9.29 7.71 21.38
N THR A 13 -9.17 8.92 20.83
CA THR A 13 -8.46 9.14 19.55
C THR A 13 -6.98 8.78 19.67
N ASP A 14 -6.30 9.18 20.75
CA ASP A 14 -4.89 8.84 20.97
C ASP A 14 -4.65 7.32 21.08
N LYS A 15 -5.61 6.58 21.66
CA LYS A 15 -5.52 5.11 21.75
C LYS A 15 -5.73 4.40 20.42
N LEU A 16 -6.41 5.04 19.46
CA LEU A 16 -6.66 4.49 18.13
C LEU A 16 -5.61 4.96 17.10
N ALA A 17 -4.79 5.94 17.47
CA ALA A 17 -3.73 6.45 16.61
C ALA A 17 -2.63 5.39 16.43
N VAL A 18 -2.28 5.12 15.18
CA VAL A 18 -1.11 4.30 14.83
C VAL A 18 0.16 5.07 15.17
N GLU A 19 1.20 4.36 15.62
CA GLU A 19 2.51 4.97 15.88
C GLU A 19 3.06 5.65 14.63
N ASN A 20 3.34 6.94 14.73
CA ASN A 20 3.85 7.77 13.63
C ASN A 20 4.82 8.82 14.21
N ASP A 21 5.68 9.38 13.35
CA ASP A 21 6.60 10.42 13.78
C ASP A 21 5.83 11.68 14.22
N PRO A 22 6.03 12.17 15.47
CA PRO A 22 5.29 13.31 16.00
C PRO A 22 5.60 14.64 15.30
N SER A 23 6.64 14.70 14.46
CA SER A 23 6.99 15.86 13.65
C SER A 23 6.22 15.96 12.32
N LEU A 24 5.51 14.90 11.92
CA LEU A 24 4.74 14.87 10.67
C LEU A 24 3.34 15.44 10.86
N THR A 25 2.90 16.27 9.91
CA THR A 25 1.50 16.71 9.83
C THR A 25 0.58 15.55 9.48
N THR A 26 -0.73 15.68 9.77
CA THR A 26 -1.72 14.64 9.47
C THR A 26 -1.72 14.18 8.01
N ALA A 27 -1.52 15.10 7.06
CA ALA A 27 -1.43 14.75 5.64
C ALA A 27 -0.13 14.00 5.31
N GLN A 28 0.98 14.35 5.98
CA GLN A 28 2.25 13.67 5.80
C GLN A 28 2.25 12.27 6.43
N ILE A 29 1.53 12.04 7.54
CA ILE A 29 1.33 10.72 8.12
C ILE A 29 0.69 9.76 7.10
N MET A 30 -0.28 10.23 6.31
CA MET A 30 -0.91 9.42 5.25
C MET A 30 0.06 9.00 4.13
N LEU A 31 1.10 9.82 3.88
CA LEU A 31 2.12 9.57 2.86
C LEU A 31 3.38 8.92 3.43
N TYR A 32 3.51 8.83 4.75
CA TYR A 32 4.62 8.19 5.44
C TYR A 32 4.33 6.69 5.60
N ASN A 33 4.24 5.98 4.47
CA ASN A 33 4.02 4.54 4.43
C ASN A 33 5.32 3.80 4.06
N HIS A 34 5.55 2.63 4.67
CA HIS A 34 6.58 1.67 4.26
C HIS A 34 6.46 1.25 2.79
N ASP A 35 5.25 1.22 2.23
CA ASP A 35 5.00 0.82 0.84
C ASP A 35 5.50 1.84 -0.18
N LEU A 36 5.51 3.13 0.18
CA LEU A 36 6.00 4.21 -0.67
C LEU A 36 7.52 4.32 -0.64
N LYS A 37 8.18 3.72 0.35
CA LYS A 37 9.63 3.73 0.47
C LYS A 37 10.23 2.74 -0.54
N PRO A 38 11.44 3.03 -1.08
CA PRO A 38 12.15 2.07 -1.92
C PRO A 38 12.27 0.73 -1.20
N VAL A 39 11.77 -0.34 -1.83
CA VAL A 39 11.71 -1.67 -1.20
C VAL A 39 13.11 -2.14 -0.82
N GLU A 40 13.28 -2.51 0.44
CA GLU A 40 14.53 -3.05 0.99
C GLU A 40 14.97 -4.29 0.22
N ARG A 41 16.28 -4.46 0.00
CA ARG A 41 16.81 -5.60 -0.78
C ARG A 41 16.35 -6.96 -0.22
N ALA A 42 16.25 -7.09 1.10
CA ALA A 42 15.81 -8.32 1.77
C ALA A 42 14.33 -8.68 1.48
N ARG A 43 13.49 -7.70 1.12
CA ARG A 43 12.07 -7.90 0.78
C ARG A 43 11.86 -8.06 -0.73
N ARG A 44 12.89 -7.87 -1.55
CA ARG A 44 12.80 -8.03 -3.01
C ARG A 44 12.76 -9.50 -3.38
N GLN A 45 11.55 -10.01 -3.62
CA GLN A 45 11.33 -11.38 -4.11
C GLN A 45 11.47 -11.47 -5.65
N TRP A 46 11.26 -10.36 -6.36
CA TRP A 46 11.28 -10.33 -7.81
C TRP A 46 12.70 -10.17 -8.36
N GLY A 47 13.18 -11.20 -9.06
CA GLY A 47 14.33 -11.14 -9.97
C GLY A 47 13.92 -10.90 -11.43
N ALA A 48 14.91 -10.72 -12.32
CA ALA A 48 14.71 -10.40 -13.74
C ALA A 48 13.80 -11.40 -14.49
N TRP A 49 13.85 -12.68 -14.15
CA TRP A 49 13.00 -13.70 -14.79
C TRP A 49 11.50 -13.53 -14.48
N ASN A 50 11.14 -12.98 -13.31
CA ASN A 50 9.73 -12.69 -13.00
C ASN A 50 9.20 -11.57 -13.91
N PHE A 51 10.04 -10.58 -14.24
CA PHE A 51 9.67 -9.53 -15.19
C PHE A 51 9.41 -10.10 -16.58
N VAL A 52 10.30 -10.96 -17.09
CA VAL A 52 10.11 -11.63 -18.39
C VAL A 52 8.85 -12.50 -18.38
N GLY A 53 8.67 -13.33 -17.34
CA GLY A 53 7.49 -14.19 -17.21
C GLY A 53 6.18 -13.41 -17.10
N PHE A 54 6.17 -12.28 -16.40
CA PHE A 54 5.03 -11.37 -16.33
C PHE A 54 4.62 -10.87 -17.71
N TRP A 55 5.57 -10.35 -18.51
CA TRP A 55 5.25 -9.86 -19.85
C TRP A 55 4.78 -10.96 -20.80
N ILE A 56 5.38 -12.14 -20.75
CA ILE A 56 4.95 -13.28 -21.56
C ILE A 56 3.53 -13.70 -21.14
N GLY A 57 3.24 -13.76 -19.85
CA GLY A 57 1.92 -14.10 -19.33
C GLY A 57 0.86 -13.08 -19.73
N THR A 58 1.16 -11.79 -19.59
CA THR A 58 0.28 -10.70 -20.05
C THR A 58 0.03 -10.82 -21.55
N LEU A 59 1.07 -11.00 -22.36
CA LEU A 59 0.96 -11.16 -23.80
C LEU A 59 0.13 -12.40 -24.17
N HIS A 60 0.36 -13.53 -23.50
CA HIS A 60 -0.38 -14.76 -23.73
C HIS A 60 -1.86 -14.61 -23.39
N LEU A 61 -2.21 -13.96 -22.28
CA LEU A 61 -3.59 -13.67 -21.93
C LEU A 61 -4.26 -12.69 -22.90
N THR A 62 -3.50 -11.76 -23.48
CA THR A 62 -4.00 -10.86 -24.53
C THR A 62 -4.27 -11.62 -25.84
N ILE A 63 -3.40 -12.56 -26.22
CA ILE A 63 -3.51 -13.30 -27.49
C ILE A 63 -4.45 -14.51 -27.40
N CYS A 64 -4.53 -15.16 -26.24
CA CYS A 64 -5.25 -16.42 -26.04
C CYS A 64 -6.39 -16.31 -25.01
N GLY A 65 -6.73 -15.09 -24.58
CA GLY A 65 -7.81 -14.83 -23.63
C GLY A 65 -9.19 -15.27 -24.15
N PRO A 66 -10.16 -15.48 -23.24
CA PRO A 66 -11.51 -15.88 -23.61
C PRO A 66 -12.14 -14.84 -24.56
N GLY A 67 -12.34 -15.22 -25.83
CA GLY A 67 -12.85 -14.36 -26.89
C GLY A 67 -11.95 -14.22 -28.12
N THR A 68 -10.73 -14.76 -28.08
CA THR A 68 -9.84 -14.79 -29.26
C THR A 68 -10.15 -16.02 -30.14
N PRO A 69 -10.38 -15.84 -31.45
CA PRO A 69 -10.58 -16.99 -32.34
C PRO A 69 -9.26 -17.77 -32.43
N LYS A 70 -9.28 -19.02 -31.98
CA LYS A 70 -8.17 -19.94 -32.21
C LYS A 70 -8.20 -20.31 -33.70
N SER A 71 -7.14 -19.98 -34.42
CA SER A 71 -6.93 -20.41 -35.81
C SER A 71 -6.86 -21.92 -35.91
#